data_AF-A0AAU1Z5X5-F1
#
_entry.id   AF-A0AAU1Z5X5-F1
#
_cell.length_a   1.000
_cell.length_b   1.000
_cell.length_c   1.000
_cell.angle_alpha   90.00
_cell.angle_beta   90.00
_cell.angle_gamma   90.00
#
_symmetry.space_group_name_H-M   'P 1'
#
loop_
_entity.id
_entity.type
_entity.pdbx_description
1 polymer ?
#
loop_
_entity_poly.entity_id
_entity_poly.type
_entity_poly.pdbx_seq_one_letter_code
_entity_poly.pdbx_strand_id
1 'polypeptide(L)'
;MTDHTGRAGLEKDELYAVAREFELLRSRIVPSYTQSSLPDLVTASHHLGALTGLVKDLSDEVLFRATNSDPGLDFGPVNAAYTSAVAPAGRAMTKYTEAFEQLGFLRRYAEAPASADLRDARRAAFDVVQDRLDLTVDSLQESFLTLRRGADRIDGTPPRVLAALSRSARPTNSIYRVPAESPSASPIRLAHTPVPRHAR
;
A
#
# COMPACT_ATOMS: atom_id res chain seq x y z
N MET A 1 -27.94 8.56 20.67
CA MET A 1 -26.92 9.29 19.92
C MET A 1 -25.71 8.38 19.87
N THR A 2 -25.62 7.56 18.84
CA THR A 2 -24.67 6.45 18.73
C THR A 2 -23.28 6.98 18.39
N ASP A 3 -22.28 6.49 19.14
CA ASP A 3 -20.87 6.89 19.05
C ASP A 3 -20.18 6.28 17.82
N HIS A 4 -20.69 6.62 16.63
CA HIS A 4 -20.16 6.12 15.36
C HIS A 4 -18.78 6.72 15.02
N THR A 5 -18.45 7.87 15.61
CA THR A 5 -17.17 8.55 15.37
C THR A 5 -16.02 7.89 16.15
N GLY A 6 -16.26 7.48 17.41
CA GLY A 6 -15.27 6.75 18.20
C GLY A 6 -14.94 5.38 17.59
N ARG A 7 -15.94 4.66 17.09
CA ARG A 7 -15.73 3.33 16.48
C ARG A 7 -14.99 3.39 15.14
N ALA A 8 -15.31 4.34 14.27
CA ALA A 8 -14.58 4.50 13.00
C ALA A 8 -13.09 4.83 13.23
N GLY A 9 -12.79 5.64 14.24
CA GLY A 9 -11.41 5.90 14.68
C GLY A 9 -10.68 4.63 15.12
N LEU A 10 -11.34 3.76 15.89
CA LEU A 10 -10.76 2.47 16.31
C LEU A 10 -10.44 1.56 15.12
N GLU A 11 -11.38 1.38 14.18
CA GLU A 11 -11.15 0.53 12.99
C GLU A 11 -10.01 1.07 12.11
N LYS A 12 -9.88 2.39 12.02
CA LYS A 12 -8.78 3.06 11.32
C LYS A 12 -7.43 2.80 12.01
N ASP A 13 -7.38 2.93 13.33
CA ASP A 13 -6.17 2.69 14.11
C ASP A 13 -5.75 1.21 14.03
N GLU A 14 -6.70 0.28 14.04
CA GLU A 14 -6.46 -1.16 13.86
C GLU A 14 -5.87 -1.46 12.47
N LEU A 15 -6.41 -0.88 11.39
CA LEU A 15 -5.82 -1.05 10.06
C LEU A 15 -4.40 -0.50 9.97
N TYR A 16 -4.12 0.66 10.59
CA TYR A 16 -2.74 1.17 10.63
C TYR A 16 -1.82 0.29 11.47
N ALA A 17 -2.31 -0.28 12.56
CA ALA A 17 -1.55 -1.20 13.39
C ALA A 17 -1.15 -2.45 12.60
N VAL A 18 -2.11 -3.10 11.92
CA VAL A 18 -1.82 -4.27 11.08
C VAL A 18 -0.91 -3.89 9.92
N ALA A 19 -1.13 -2.74 9.27
CA ALA A 19 -0.22 -2.24 8.23
C ALA A 19 1.21 -2.13 8.75
N ARG A 20 1.40 -1.56 9.95
CA ARG A 20 2.72 -1.42 10.56
C ARG A 20 3.42 -2.76 10.77
N GLU A 21 2.71 -3.82 11.12
CA GLU A 21 3.31 -5.15 11.28
C GLU A 21 3.88 -5.70 9.96
N PHE A 22 3.23 -5.45 8.82
CA PHE A 22 3.79 -5.77 7.49
C PHE A 22 5.09 -4.99 7.22
N GLU A 23 5.10 -3.69 7.54
CA GLU A 23 6.31 -2.86 7.38
C GLU A 23 7.43 -3.29 8.33
N LEU A 24 7.10 -3.67 9.57
CA LEU A 24 8.06 -4.19 10.53
C LEU A 24 8.69 -5.48 10.03
N LEU A 25 7.90 -6.43 9.52
CA LEU A 25 8.44 -7.65 8.94
C LEU A 25 9.33 -7.34 7.73
N ARG A 26 8.88 -6.46 6.83
CA ARG A 26 9.67 -6.01 5.67
C ARG A 26 11.03 -5.45 6.12
N SER A 27 11.04 -4.59 7.14
CA SER A 27 12.25 -3.97 7.69
C SER A 27 13.21 -4.96 8.36
N ARG A 28 12.72 -6.13 8.80
CA ARG A 28 13.55 -7.23 9.32
C ARG A 28 14.15 -8.07 8.20
N ILE A 29 13.40 -8.29 7.12
CA ILE A 29 13.84 -9.11 5.99
C ILE A 29 14.92 -8.39 5.18
N VAL A 30 14.72 -7.11 4.83
CA VAL A 30 15.67 -6.32 4.01
C VAL A 30 17.13 -6.42 4.46
N PRO A 31 17.49 -6.19 5.74
CA PRO A 31 18.88 -6.26 6.18
C PRO A 31 19.42 -7.70 6.27
N SER A 32 18.56 -8.72 6.22
CA SER A 32 18.97 -10.12 6.37
C SER A 32 19.59 -10.73 5.10
N TYR A 33 19.47 -10.03 3.97
CA TYR A 33 20.13 -10.42 2.73
C TYR A 33 20.77 -9.20 2.07
N THR A 34 21.90 -9.43 1.41
CA THR A 34 22.62 -8.42 0.63
C THR A 34 23.00 -9.01 -0.71
N GLN A 35 23.62 -8.23 -1.58
CA GLN A 35 24.16 -8.75 -2.84
C GLN A 35 25.12 -9.94 -2.66
N SER A 36 25.75 -10.08 -1.49
CA SER A 36 26.73 -11.13 -1.19
C SER A 36 26.34 -12.07 -0.03
N SER A 37 25.19 -11.88 0.60
CA SER A 37 24.80 -12.67 1.78
C SER A 37 23.32 -13.01 1.77
N LEU A 38 22.99 -14.16 2.36
CA LEU A 38 21.63 -14.64 2.55
C LEU A 38 21.40 -14.91 4.04
N PRO A 39 20.14 -14.89 4.50
CA PRO A 39 19.82 -15.28 5.86
C PRO A 39 20.15 -16.75 6.09
N ASP A 40 20.56 -17.10 7.31
CA ASP A 40 20.63 -18.49 7.72
C ASP A 40 19.22 -19.11 7.86
N LEU A 41 19.15 -20.44 7.97
CA LEU A 41 17.86 -21.13 8.08
C LEU A 41 17.08 -20.78 9.34
N VAL A 42 17.75 -20.39 10.43
CA VAL A 42 17.08 -20.02 11.69
C VAL A 42 16.35 -18.69 11.49
N THR A 43 17.07 -17.68 11.02
CA THR A 43 16.55 -16.37 10.66
C THR A 43 15.43 -16.49 9.63
N ALA A 44 15.64 -17.30 8.58
CA ALA A 44 14.63 -17.53 7.56
C ALA A 44 13.37 -18.21 8.12
N SER A 45 13.51 -19.13 9.07
CA SER A 45 12.37 -19.78 9.73
C SER A 45 11.57 -18.79 10.57
N HIS A 46 12.25 -17.87 11.27
CA HIS A 46 11.57 -16.81 12.02
C HIS A 46 10.78 -15.87 11.10
N HIS A 47 11.35 -15.48 9.96
CA HIS A 47 10.64 -14.66 8.97
C HIS A 47 9.42 -15.38 8.39
N LEU A 48 9.54 -16.67 8.04
CA LEU A 48 8.43 -17.47 7.54
C LEU A 48 7.31 -17.62 8.58
N GLY A 49 7.67 -17.84 9.85
CA GLY A 49 6.72 -17.88 10.96
C GLY A 49 5.98 -16.56 11.14
N ALA A 50 6.70 -15.43 11.12
CA ALA A 50 6.11 -14.09 11.21
C ALA A 50 5.17 -13.81 10.03
N LEU A 51 5.58 -14.14 8.80
CA LEU A 51 4.75 -13.97 7.60
C LEU A 51 3.46 -14.80 7.67
N THR A 52 3.55 -16.01 8.22
CA THR A 52 2.39 -16.89 8.40
C THR A 52 1.42 -16.31 9.42
N GLY A 53 1.95 -15.73 10.49
CA GLY A 53 1.18 -14.97 11.47
C GLY A 53 0.39 -13.84 10.81
N LEU A 54 1.04 -12.98 10.02
CA LEU A 54 0.35 -11.85 9.36
C LEU A 54 -0.77 -12.29 8.42
N VAL A 55 -0.58 -13.36 7.63
CA VAL A 55 -1.63 -13.88 6.75
C VAL A 55 -2.81 -14.40 7.56
N LYS A 56 -2.55 -15.09 8.68
CA LYS A 56 -3.59 -15.55 9.60
C LYS A 56 -4.34 -14.36 10.21
N ASP A 57 -3.63 -13.35 10.70
CA ASP A 57 -4.22 -12.17 11.32
C ASP A 57 -5.17 -11.44 10.35
N LEU A 58 -4.82 -11.33 9.06
CA LEU A 58 -5.73 -10.80 8.04
C LEU A 58 -7.03 -11.61 7.93
N SER A 59 -6.93 -12.94 7.93
CA SER A 59 -8.11 -13.81 7.84
C SER A 59 -8.97 -13.78 9.10
N ASP A 60 -8.33 -13.69 10.28
CA ASP A 60 -9.01 -13.61 11.57
C ASP A 60 -9.78 -12.30 11.68
N GLU A 61 -9.22 -11.18 11.23
CA GLU A 61 -9.93 -9.88 11.27
C GLU A 61 -11.17 -9.84 10.37
N VAL A 62 -11.10 -10.49 9.21
CA VAL A 62 -12.26 -10.65 8.32
C VAL A 62 -13.31 -11.53 8.97
N LEU A 63 -12.91 -12.67 9.54
CA LEU A 63 -13.83 -13.60 10.21
C LEU A 63 -14.50 -12.96 11.43
N PHE A 64 -13.72 -12.25 12.25
CA PHE A 64 -14.21 -11.55 13.44
C PHE A 64 -15.29 -10.54 13.07
N ARG A 65 -15.07 -9.72 12.03
CA ARG A 65 -16.05 -8.70 11.59
C ARG A 65 -17.26 -9.31 10.87
N ALA A 66 -17.06 -10.38 10.11
CA ALA A 66 -18.14 -11.10 9.44
C ALA A 66 -19.09 -11.78 10.44
N THR A 67 -18.58 -12.26 11.58
CA THR A 67 -19.40 -12.89 12.63
C THR A 67 -20.02 -11.91 13.62
N ASN A 68 -19.36 -10.77 13.88
CA ASN A 68 -19.82 -9.73 14.81
C ASN A 68 -20.43 -8.51 14.10
N SER A 69 -21.08 -8.71 12.95
CA SER A 69 -21.70 -7.63 12.17
C SER A 69 -22.86 -7.00 12.95
N ASP A 70 -22.58 -5.87 13.63
CA ASP A 70 -23.60 -5.01 14.22
C ASP A 70 -24.38 -4.29 13.11
N PRO A 71 -25.73 -4.39 13.06
CA PRO A 71 -26.56 -3.73 12.05
C PRO A 71 -26.36 -2.20 11.93
N GLY A 72 -25.79 -1.56 12.96
CA GLY A 72 -25.49 -0.12 12.96
C GLY A 72 -24.13 0.30 12.40
N LEU A 73 -23.29 -0.64 11.96
CA LEU A 73 -21.91 -0.38 11.52
C LEU A 73 -21.65 -0.91 10.11
N ASP A 74 -21.21 -0.03 9.20
CA ASP A 74 -20.76 -0.43 7.86
C ASP A 74 -19.30 -0.91 7.91
N PHE A 75 -19.10 -2.20 8.16
CA PHE A 75 -17.78 -2.85 8.08
C PHE A 75 -17.32 -3.14 6.66
N GLY A 76 -18.13 -2.82 5.63
CA GLY A 76 -17.80 -3.09 4.23
C GLY A 76 -16.42 -2.56 3.81
N PRO A 77 -16.09 -1.28 4.08
CA PRO A 77 -14.78 -0.72 3.75
C PRO A 77 -13.60 -1.39 4.49
N VAL A 78 -13.80 -1.75 5.76
CA VAL A 78 -12.78 -2.40 6.59
C VAL A 78 -12.51 -3.82 6.10
N ASN A 79 -13.57 -4.60 5.86
CA ASN A 79 -13.47 -5.94 5.31
C ASN A 79 -12.84 -5.92 3.90
N ALA A 80 -13.18 -4.94 3.08
CA ALA A 80 -12.56 -4.75 1.77
C ALA A 80 -11.05 -4.46 1.88
N ALA A 81 -10.62 -3.67 2.87
CA ALA A 81 -9.21 -3.38 3.10
C ALA A 81 -8.42 -4.65 3.49
N TYR A 82 -8.92 -5.41 4.48
CA TYR A 82 -8.26 -6.66 4.91
C TYR A 82 -8.23 -7.70 3.78
N THR A 83 -9.36 -7.97 3.13
CA THR A 83 -9.43 -8.95 2.03
C THR A 83 -8.55 -8.54 0.85
N SER A 84 -8.45 -7.25 0.52
CA SER A 84 -7.55 -6.76 -0.53
C SER A 84 -6.07 -6.96 -0.19
N ALA A 85 -5.69 -6.92 1.09
CA ALA A 85 -4.32 -7.13 1.54
C ALA A 85 -3.91 -8.63 1.54
N VAL A 86 -4.89 -9.56 1.54
CA VAL A 86 -4.60 -11.01 1.52
C VAL A 86 -3.86 -11.42 0.25
N ALA A 87 -4.24 -10.88 -0.91
CA ALA A 87 -3.61 -11.25 -2.18
C ALA A 87 -2.09 -10.93 -2.23
N PRO A 88 -1.62 -9.70 -1.96
CA PRO A 88 -0.19 -9.42 -1.86
C PRO A 88 0.49 -10.19 -0.71
N ALA A 89 -0.16 -10.37 0.45
CA ALA A 89 0.41 -11.17 1.54
C ALA A 89 0.62 -12.65 1.14
N GLY A 90 -0.32 -13.23 0.40
CA GLY A 90 -0.20 -14.58 -0.16
C GLY A 90 0.93 -14.69 -1.18
N ARG A 91 1.11 -13.68 -2.05
CA ARG A 91 2.27 -13.64 -2.96
C ARG A 91 3.59 -13.57 -2.21
N ALA A 92 3.67 -12.74 -1.17
CA ALA A 92 4.83 -12.67 -0.30
C ALA A 92 5.15 -14.04 0.30
N MET A 93 4.13 -14.76 0.79
CA MET A 93 4.27 -16.11 1.33
C MET A 93 4.85 -17.08 0.30
N THR A 94 4.24 -17.15 -0.89
CA THR A 94 4.72 -18.04 -1.96
C THR A 94 6.18 -17.76 -2.31
N LYS A 95 6.54 -16.49 -2.53
CA LYS A 95 7.91 -16.11 -2.88
C LYS A 95 8.89 -16.43 -1.76
N TYR A 96 8.51 -16.18 -0.51
CA TYR A 96 9.36 -16.51 0.62
C TYR A 96 9.57 -18.02 0.78
N THR A 97 8.53 -18.83 0.56
CA THR A 97 8.67 -20.30 0.61
C THR A 97 9.54 -20.86 -0.51
N GLU A 98 9.49 -20.28 -1.71
CA GLU A 98 10.42 -20.62 -2.80
C GLU A 98 11.87 -20.29 -2.41
N ALA A 99 12.11 -19.13 -1.79
CA ALA A 99 13.43 -18.78 -1.25
C ALA A 99 13.89 -19.74 -0.14
N PHE A 100 12.97 -20.09 0.77
CA PHE A 100 13.24 -20.97 1.90
C PHE A 100 13.69 -22.37 1.46
N GLU A 101 13.08 -22.91 0.40
CA GLU A 101 13.49 -24.18 -0.21
C GLU A 101 14.95 -24.13 -0.69
N GLN A 102 15.32 -23.06 -1.40
CA GLN A 102 16.68 -22.87 -1.92
C GLN A 102 17.71 -22.66 -0.80
N LEU A 103 17.34 -21.98 0.28
CA LEU A 103 18.19 -21.89 1.49
C LEU A 103 18.45 -23.29 2.09
N GLY A 104 17.44 -24.16 2.08
CA GLY A 104 17.57 -25.55 2.49
C GLY A 104 18.56 -26.32 1.62
N PHE A 105 18.47 -26.15 0.29
CA PHE A 105 19.44 -26.71 -0.65
C PHE A 105 20.87 -26.22 -0.38
N LEU A 106 21.07 -24.91 -0.26
CA LEU A 106 22.37 -24.29 0.02
C LEU A 106 22.96 -24.82 1.33
N ARG A 107 22.16 -24.93 2.39
CA ARG A 107 22.59 -25.48 3.68
C ARG A 107 22.99 -26.94 3.56
N ARG A 108 22.16 -27.78 2.92
CA ARG A 108 22.42 -29.22 2.75
C ARG A 108 23.76 -29.47 2.08
N TYR A 109 24.09 -28.65 1.09
CA TYR A 109 25.31 -28.82 0.31
C TYR A 109 26.45 -27.90 0.72
N ALA A 110 26.38 -27.13 1.81
CA ALA A 110 27.42 -26.15 2.15
C ALA A 110 28.85 -26.74 2.19
N GLU A 111 28.99 -27.91 2.82
CA GLU A 111 30.29 -28.59 3.05
C GLU A 111 30.63 -29.63 1.97
N ALA A 112 29.76 -29.83 0.98
CA ALA A 112 30.01 -30.83 -0.05
C ALA A 112 31.18 -30.41 -0.97
N PRO A 113 32.03 -31.35 -1.43
CA PRO A 113 33.09 -31.05 -2.38
C PRO A 113 32.55 -30.36 -3.65
N ALA A 114 33.18 -29.27 -4.04
CA ALA A 114 32.73 -28.45 -5.15
C ALA A 114 33.08 -29.07 -6.52
N SER A 115 32.15 -29.86 -7.08
CA SER A 115 32.16 -30.15 -8.53
C SER A 115 31.76 -28.90 -9.33
N ALA A 116 32.01 -28.88 -10.65
CA ALA A 116 31.57 -27.79 -11.50
C ALA A 116 30.04 -27.59 -11.42
N ASP A 117 29.28 -28.67 -11.63
CA ASP A 117 27.81 -28.66 -11.57
C ASP A 117 27.29 -28.17 -10.22
N LEU A 118 27.93 -28.56 -9.11
CA LEU A 118 27.49 -28.14 -7.79
C LEU A 118 27.78 -26.66 -7.52
N ARG A 119 28.88 -26.11 -8.05
CA ARG A 119 29.14 -24.67 -7.97
C ARG A 119 28.07 -23.89 -8.73
N ASP A 120 27.74 -24.32 -9.93
CA ASP A 120 26.73 -23.66 -10.76
C ASP A 120 25.34 -23.75 -10.11
N ALA A 121 24.97 -24.92 -9.58
CA ALA A 121 23.73 -25.11 -8.85
C ALA A 121 23.64 -24.24 -7.58
N ARG A 122 24.72 -24.13 -6.80
CA ARG A 122 24.76 -23.22 -5.63
C ARG A 122 24.63 -21.76 -6.05
N ARG A 123 25.26 -21.36 -7.16
CA ARG A 123 25.14 -19.99 -7.67
C ARG A 123 23.71 -19.70 -8.12
N ALA A 124 23.11 -20.59 -8.90
CA ALA A 124 21.72 -20.45 -9.34
C ALA A 124 20.76 -20.39 -8.14
N ALA A 125 20.92 -21.26 -7.14
CA ALA A 125 20.11 -21.24 -5.92
C ALA A 125 20.28 -19.91 -5.17
N PHE A 126 21.50 -19.39 -5.04
CA PHE A 126 21.75 -18.08 -4.42
C PHE A 126 21.03 -16.95 -5.15
N ASP A 127 21.13 -16.90 -6.47
CA ASP A 127 20.49 -15.88 -7.30
C ASP A 127 18.94 -15.98 -7.21
N VAL A 128 18.39 -17.19 -7.18
CA VAL A 128 16.95 -17.41 -6.94
C VAL A 128 16.52 -16.90 -5.57
N VAL A 129 17.29 -17.19 -4.50
CA VAL A 129 16.95 -16.67 -3.17
C VAL A 129 16.87 -15.15 -3.18
N GLN A 130 17.85 -14.47 -3.79
CA GLN A 130 17.85 -13.00 -3.85
C GLN A 130 16.60 -12.46 -4.56
N ASP A 131 16.32 -12.94 -5.77
CA ASP A 131 15.15 -12.53 -6.53
C ASP A 131 13.85 -12.75 -5.74
N ARG A 132 13.73 -13.89 -5.08
CA ARG A 132 12.52 -14.23 -4.30
C ARG A 132 12.38 -13.40 -3.03
N LEU A 133 13.48 -13.04 -2.37
CA LEU A 133 13.45 -12.14 -1.21
C LEU A 133 13.06 -10.72 -1.63
N ASP A 134 13.56 -10.22 -2.76
CA ASP A 134 13.15 -8.92 -3.32
C ASP A 134 11.65 -8.89 -3.63
N LEU A 135 11.13 -9.89 -4.33
CA LEU A 135 9.70 -10.01 -4.62
C LEU A 135 8.84 -10.16 -3.36
N THR A 136 9.38 -10.79 -2.31
CA THR A 136 8.71 -10.85 -1.01
C THR A 136 8.61 -9.44 -0.40
N VAL A 137 9.71 -8.70 -0.37
CA VAL A 137 9.76 -7.33 0.17
C VAL A 137 8.78 -6.41 -0.55
N ASP A 138 8.71 -6.49 -1.88
CA ASP A 138 7.75 -5.72 -2.70
C ASP A 138 6.30 -6.09 -2.36
N SER A 139 6.02 -7.38 -2.22
CA SER A 139 4.67 -7.87 -1.89
C SER A 139 4.25 -7.45 -0.47
N LEU A 140 5.18 -7.45 0.50
CA LEU A 140 4.93 -6.93 1.86
C LEU A 140 4.63 -5.43 1.85
N GLN A 141 5.39 -4.66 1.07
CA GLN A 141 5.15 -3.23 0.87
C GLN A 141 3.77 -2.98 0.26
N GLU A 142 3.32 -3.80 -0.69
CA GLU A 142 2.00 -3.70 -1.29
C GLU A 142 0.87 -3.96 -0.28
N SER A 143 1.01 -4.98 0.59
CA SER A 143 0.07 -5.23 1.69
C SER A 143 -0.02 -4.05 2.65
N PHE A 144 1.14 -3.53 3.09
CA PHE A 144 1.22 -2.34 3.94
C PHE A 144 0.49 -1.14 3.32
N LEU A 145 0.77 -0.82 2.05
CA LEU A 145 0.13 0.30 1.36
C LEU A 145 -1.36 0.08 1.17
N THR A 146 -1.80 -1.16 0.94
CA THR A 146 -3.21 -1.51 0.78
C THR A 146 -4.00 -1.25 2.06
N LEU A 147 -3.51 -1.75 3.20
CA LEU A 147 -4.13 -1.53 4.51
C LEU A 147 -4.12 -0.06 4.90
N ARG A 148 -2.99 0.64 4.70
CA ARG A 148 -2.87 2.07 4.99
C ARG A 148 -3.86 2.91 4.19
N ARG A 149 -3.98 2.65 2.88
CA ARG A 149 -4.98 3.31 2.02
C ARG A 149 -6.41 2.96 2.41
N GLY A 150 -6.65 1.74 2.93
CA GLY A 150 -7.91 1.34 3.52
C GLY A 150 -8.27 2.21 4.71
N ALA A 151 -7.34 2.35 5.66
CA ALA A 151 -7.47 3.20 6.84
C ALA A 151 -7.75 4.66 6.47
N ASP A 152 -7.01 5.22 5.50
CA ASP A 152 -7.20 6.59 5.02
C ASP A 152 -8.61 6.85 4.44
N ARG A 153 -9.34 5.81 4.03
CA ARG A 153 -10.68 5.91 3.42
C ARG A 153 -11.83 5.70 4.40
N ILE A 154 -11.58 5.20 5.61
CA ILE A 154 -12.63 4.94 6.62
C ILE A 154 -13.36 6.23 7.02
N ASP A 155 -12.67 7.36 7.07
CA ASP A 155 -13.27 8.67 7.41
C ASP A 155 -14.10 9.30 6.25
N GLY A 156 -14.43 8.53 5.22
CA GLY A 156 -15.52 8.86 4.30
C GLY A 156 -15.31 10.09 3.41
N THR A 157 -14.10 10.63 3.26
CA THR A 157 -13.86 11.67 2.26
C THR A 157 -13.09 11.11 1.07
N PRO A 158 -13.78 10.72 -0.02
CA PRO A 158 -13.12 10.37 -1.26
C PRO A 158 -12.17 11.51 -1.68
N PRO A 159 -10.97 11.21 -2.22
CA PRO A 159 -10.03 12.22 -2.67
C PRO A 159 -10.64 13.23 -3.66
N ARG A 160 -11.64 12.79 -4.44
CA ARG A 160 -12.40 13.64 -5.35
C ARG A 160 -13.27 14.67 -4.63
N VAL A 161 -13.81 14.33 -3.46
CA VAL A 161 -14.60 15.25 -2.62
C VAL A 161 -13.69 16.26 -1.95
N LEU A 162 -12.50 15.87 -1.46
CA LEU A 162 -11.49 16.83 -0.97
C LEU A 162 -10.98 17.75 -2.09
N ALA A 163 -10.72 17.21 -3.28
CA ALA A 163 -10.30 17.99 -4.44
C ALA A 163 -11.42 18.90 -4.98
N ALA A 164 -12.69 18.53 -4.80
CA ALA A 164 -13.84 19.36 -5.13
C ALA A 164 -14.07 20.44 -4.05
N LEU A 165 -13.90 20.12 -2.77
CA LEU A 165 -13.99 21.07 -1.65
C LEU A 165 -12.85 22.11 -1.71
N SER A 166 -11.65 21.72 -2.12
CA SER A 166 -10.54 22.67 -2.33
C SER A 166 -10.73 23.55 -3.56
N ARG A 167 -11.54 23.12 -4.54
CA ARG A 167 -11.95 23.92 -5.71
C ARG A 167 -13.27 24.67 -5.50
N SER A 168 -14.03 24.32 -4.47
CA SER A 168 -15.24 25.04 -4.09
C SER A 168 -14.81 26.42 -3.60
N ALA A 169 -15.20 27.45 -4.34
CA ALA A 169 -15.13 28.82 -3.87
C ALA A 169 -15.76 28.90 -2.47
N ARG A 170 -15.07 29.61 -1.56
CA ARG A 170 -15.59 29.96 -0.23
C ARG A 170 -17.07 30.36 -0.35
N PRO A 171 -17.97 29.90 0.53
CA PRO A 171 -19.33 30.39 0.52
C PRO A 171 -19.31 31.91 0.65
N THR A 172 -20.05 32.59 -0.22
CA THR A 172 -20.22 34.05 -0.31
C THR A 172 -20.77 34.69 0.98
N ASN A 173 -21.03 33.91 2.02
CA ASN A 173 -21.54 34.34 3.33
C ASN A 173 -20.42 34.47 4.38
N SER A 174 -19.26 35.01 3.99
CA SER A 174 -18.32 35.55 4.97
C SER A 174 -18.88 36.87 5.50
N ILE A 175 -19.21 36.89 6.79
CA ILE A 175 -19.63 38.09 7.54
C ILE A 175 -18.48 39.13 7.62
N TYR A 176 -17.26 38.75 7.24
CA TYR A 176 -16.16 39.67 6.99
C TYR A 176 -16.13 40.06 5.52
N ARG A 177 -16.83 41.15 5.20
CA ARG A 177 -16.78 41.83 3.91
C ARG A 177 -15.66 42.87 3.95
N VAL A 178 -14.56 42.62 3.24
CA VAL A 178 -13.64 43.69 2.83
C VAL A 178 -14.30 44.40 1.64
N PRO A 179 -14.36 45.75 1.58
CA PRO A 179 -15.02 46.45 0.48
C PRO A 179 -14.34 46.15 -0.86
N ALA A 180 -15.15 45.78 -1.84
CA ALA A 180 -14.71 45.60 -3.22
C ALA A 180 -14.53 46.96 -3.90
N GLU A 181 -13.35 47.15 -4.50
CA GLU A 181 -13.04 48.27 -5.39
C GLU A 181 -13.88 48.16 -6.68
N SER A 182 -14.44 49.28 -7.12
CA SER A 182 -15.35 49.34 -8.26
C SER A 182 -14.59 49.16 -9.59
N PRO A 183 -15.17 48.47 -10.60
CA PRO A 183 -14.51 48.30 -11.89
C PRO A 183 -14.58 49.60 -12.70
N SER A 184 -13.42 50.14 -13.09
CA SER A 184 -13.35 51.28 -14.00
C SER A 184 -13.26 50.82 -15.47
N ALA A 185 -14.18 51.39 -16.24
CA ALA A 185 -14.25 51.61 -17.68
C ALA A 185 -13.48 50.69 -18.66
N SER A 186 -14.27 50.05 -19.52
CA SER A 186 -13.85 49.33 -20.73
C SER A 186 -13.01 50.19 -21.70
N PRO A 187 -12.01 49.62 -22.38
CA PRO A 187 -11.29 50.35 -23.42
C PRO A 187 -12.11 50.45 -24.72
N ILE A 188 -12.10 51.66 -25.28
CA ILE A 188 -12.79 52.10 -26.50
C ILE A 188 -12.26 51.34 -27.73
N ARG A 189 -13.18 50.79 -28.54
CA ARG A 189 -12.91 50.24 -29.87
C ARG A 189 -12.49 51.36 -30.83
N LEU A 190 -11.29 51.28 -31.41
CA LEU A 190 -10.92 52.05 -32.59
C LEU A 190 -11.28 51.28 -33.87
N ALA A 191 -11.83 52.02 -34.82
CA ALA A 191 -12.51 51.57 -36.02
C ALA A 191 -11.62 50.75 -36.97
N HIS A 192 -12.18 49.67 -37.51
CA HIS A 192 -11.62 48.88 -38.59
C HIS A 192 -12.23 49.36 -39.92
N THR A 193 -11.44 49.95 -40.80
CA THR A 193 -11.85 50.29 -42.18
C THR A 193 -11.64 49.08 -43.10
N PRO A 194 -12.65 48.63 -43.87
CA PRO A 194 -12.47 47.57 -44.85
C PRO A 194 -12.01 48.15 -46.20
N VAL A 195 -11.07 47.47 -46.87
CA VAL A 195 -10.76 47.68 -48.29
C VAL A 195 -11.21 46.44 -49.07
N PRO A 196 -11.97 46.59 -50.17
CA PRO A 196 -12.62 45.48 -50.85
C PRO A 196 -11.69 44.77 -51.85
N ARG A 197 -11.81 43.44 -51.91
CA ARG A 197 -11.31 42.62 -53.02
C ARG A 197 -12.33 42.62 -54.16
N HIS A 198 -11.91 43.02 -55.35
CA HIS A 198 -12.52 42.54 -56.59
C HIS A 198 -11.45 41.95 -57.51
N ALA A 199 -11.85 40.86 -58.17
CA ALA A 199 -11.05 39.99 -59.00
C ALA A 199 -11.00 40.49 -60.46
N ARG A 200 -9.82 40.46 -61.08
CA ARG A 200 -9.47 39.65 -62.26
C ARG A 200 -8.03 39.91 -62.65
#